data_AF-A0A844HMW8-F1
#
_entry.id   AF-A0A844HMW8-F1
#
_cell.length_a   1.000
_cell.length_b   1.000
_cell.length_c   1.000
_cell.angle_alpha   90.00
_cell.angle_beta   90.00
_cell.angle_gamma   90.00
#
_symmetry.space_group_name_H-M   'P 1'
#
loop_
_entity.id
_entity.type
_entity.pdbx_description
1 polymer ?
#
loop_
_entity_poly.entity_id
_entity_poly.type
_entity_poly.pdbx_seq_one_letter_code
_entity_poly.pdbx_strand_id
1 'polypeptide(L)'
;MQIHLPQSYMQAIEEHYASLAVPAVGPWPIGVIKSVVALGNNDSVTGEGRFVALASNVLRTLTETQRAEFIAKYNVSAAILADESEWPVPLTLEAWENSVDEATLLAAVKRNGIRRVNAIAGELRKTFITDMPGQEMLYIKKEQEALAYLAAVEPIDTDYPLLCAEIGITAVDAYQVAQVYTNLGVIWIATAAQLEAARLGAVLLIETAETTGAVENAVDAFAQGAVAPDPAPVPQDEELV
;
A
#
# COMPACT_ATOMS: atom_id res chain seq x y z
N MET A 1 7.10 -28.59 -17.89
CA MET A 1 7.79 -28.53 -16.59
C MET A 1 6.69 -28.58 -15.55
N GLN A 2 6.54 -29.70 -14.84
CA GLN A 2 5.49 -29.83 -13.81
C GLN A 2 5.85 -28.94 -12.63
N ILE A 3 4.93 -28.09 -12.21
CA ILE A 3 5.06 -27.26 -11.02
C ILE A 3 5.06 -28.21 -9.83
N HIS A 4 6.20 -28.32 -9.13
CA HIS A 4 6.23 -28.94 -7.82
C HIS A 4 5.86 -27.86 -6.81
N LEU A 5 4.57 -27.81 -6.46
CA LEU A 5 4.17 -27.16 -5.22
C LEU A 5 4.99 -27.79 -4.07
N PRO A 6 5.46 -26.99 -3.09
CA PRO A 6 6.18 -27.52 -1.95
C PRO A 6 5.42 -28.70 -1.36
N GLN A 7 6.10 -29.78 -0.97
CA GLN A 7 5.45 -31.02 -0.54
C GLN A 7 4.45 -30.79 0.61
N SER A 8 4.71 -29.81 1.47
CA SER A 8 3.79 -29.37 2.53
C SER A 8 2.50 -28.72 1.99
N TYR A 9 2.58 -28.06 0.85
CA TYR A 9 1.47 -27.41 0.15
C TYR A 9 0.62 -28.45 -0.59
N MET A 10 1.26 -29.41 -1.25
CA MET A 10 0.58 -30.56 -1.86
C MET A 10 -0.10 -31.44 -0.82
N GLN A 11 0.58 -31.73 0.29
CA GLN A 11 0.04 -32.54 1.38
C GLN A 11 -1.16 -31.86 2.05
N ALA A 12 -1.12 -30.53 2.26
CA ALA A 12 -2.26 -29.79 2.79
C ALA A 12 -3.47 -29.76 1.84
N ILE A 13 -3.23 -29.78 0.53
CA ILE A 13 -4.27 -29.85 -0.51
C ILE A 13 -4.82 -31.27 -0.62
N GLU A 14 -3.97 -32.30 -0.61
CA GLU A 14 -4.36 -33.71 -0.65
C GLU A 14 -5.15 -34.12 0.61
N GLU A 15 -4.71 -33.69 1.80
CA GLU A 15 -5.45 -33.88 3.05
C GLU A 15 -6.80 -33.13 3.03
N HIS A 16 -6.88 -31.98 2.35
CA HIS A 16 -8.10 -31.17 2.21
C HIS A 16 -9.12 -31.78 1.24
N TYR A 17 -8.68 -32.28 0.07
CA TYR A 17 -9.57 -32.95 -0.88
C TYR A 17 -9.98 -34.36 -0.42
N ALA A 18 -9.09 -35.09 0.24
CA ALA A 18 -9.40 -36.39 0.84
C ALA A 18 -10.33 -36.29 2.06
N SER A 19 -10.38 -35.12 2.71
CA SER A 19 -11.27 -34.82 3.85
C SER A 19 -12.56 -34.12 3.47
N LEU A 20 -12.94 -34.07 2.17
CA LEU A 20 -14.24 -33.57 1.71
C LEU A 20 -15.42 -34.48 2.13
N ALA A 21 -15.60 -34.67 3.43
CA ALA A 21 -16.75 -34.10 4.10
C ALA A 21 -16.38 -32.65 4.46
N VAL A 22 -16.76 -31.70 3.59
CA VAL A 22 -16.56 -30.25 3.79
C VAL A 22 -16.77 -29.92 5.27
N PRO A 23 -15.77 -29.41 6.02
CA PRO A 23 -16.04 -28.90 7.33
C PRO A 23 -16.94 -27.68 7.10
N ALA A 24 -18.22 -27.84 7.46
CA ALA A 24 -19.26 -26.85 7.25
C ALA A 24 -18.90 -25.48 7.84
N VAL A 25 -17.94 -25.40 8.76
CA VAL A 25 -17.47 -24.17 9.37
C VAL A 25 -16.04 -24.40 9.88
N GLY A 26 -15.02 -23.82 9.22
CA GLY A 26 -13.64 -23.85 9.69
C GLY A 26 -12.76 -22.84 8.93
N PRO A 27 -11.83 -22.13 9.61
CA PRO A 27 -11.03 -21.10 8.98
C PRO A 27 -10.04 -21.72 8.00
N TRP A 28 -10.02 -21.20 6.78
CA TRP A 28 -9.04 -21.60 5.77
C TRP A 28 -7.62 -21.19 6.21
N PRO A 29 -6.58 -21.96 5.83
CA PRO A 29 -5.20 -21.53 6.04
C PRO A 29 -4.97 -20.17 5.37
N ILE A 30 -4.36 -19.23 6.10
CA ILE A 30 -4.21 -17.84 5.65
C ILE A 30 -3.51 -17.72 4.29
N GLY A 31 -2.57 -18.63 3.97
CA GLY A 31 -1.90 -18.68 2.67
C GLY A 31 -2.83 -19.00 1.50
N VAL A 32 -3.87 -19.81 1.74
CA VAL A 32 -4.89 -20.14 0.72
C VAL A 32 -5.77 -18.92 0.47
N ILE A 33 -6.23 -18.25 1.55
CA ILE A 33 -7.03 -17.03 1.44
C ILE A 33 -6.31 -15.97 0.61
N LYS A 34 -5.02 -15.72 0.90
CA LYS A 34 -4.19 -14.76 0.14
C LYS A 34 -4.13 -15.09 -1.35
N SER A 35 -3.86 -16.35 -1.68
CA SER A 35 -3.66 -16.80 -3.06
C SER A 35 -4.94 -16.66 -3.88
N VAL A 36 -6.07 -17.09 -3.31
CA VAL A 36 -7.37 -17.00 -3.98
C VAL A 36 -7.80 -15.54 -4.16
N VAL A 37 -7.58 -14.68 -3.17
CA VAL A 37 -7.87 -13.24 -3.28
C VAL A 37 -6.97 -12.55 -4.29
N ALA A 38 -5.67 -12.89 -4.35
CA ALA A 38 -4.75 -12.34 -5.34
C ALA A 38 -5.18 -12.69 -6.77
N LEU A 39 -5.68 -13.92 -6.98
CA LEU A 39 -6.24 -14.37 -8.25
C LEU A 39 -7.57 -13.69 -8.59
N GLY A 40 -8.48 -13.54 -7.62
CA GLY A 40 -9.75 -12.83 -7.81
C GLY A 40 -9.58 -11.33 -8.09
N ASN A 41 -8.49 -10.73 -7.61
CA ASN A 41 -8.14 -9.32 -7.82
C ASN A 41 -7.43 -9.05 -9.16
N ASN A 42 -7.43 -10.03 -10.07
CA ASN A 42 -6.86 -9.91 -11.40
C ASN A 42 -7.93 -9.42 -12.38
N ASP A 43 -7.78 -8.22 -12.94
CA ASP A 43 -8.72 -7.63 -13.92
C ASP A 43 -8.91 -8.48 -15.20
N SER A 44 -8.01 -9.42 -15.51
CA SER A 44 -8.17 -10.36 -16.63
C SER A 44 -9.09 -11.54 -16.30
N VAL A 45 -9.36 -11.77 -15.01
CA VAL A 45 -10.37 -12.70 -14.52
C VAL A 45 -11.61 -11.84 -14.32
N THR A 46 -12.52 -11.87 -15.29
CA THR A 46 -13.75 -11.07 -15.27
C THR A 46 -14.50 -11.25 -13.94
N GLY A 47 -15.30 -10.25 -13.52
CA GLY A 47 -16.04 -10.24 -12.25
C GLY A 47 -16.99 -11.42 -11.98
N GLU A 48 -17.22 -12.28 -12.98
CA GLU A 48 -17.99 -13.54 -12.88
C GLU A 48 -17.07 -14.79 -12.82
N GLY A 49 -15.76 -14.59 -12.71
CA GLY A 49 -14.76 -15.63 -12.73
C GLY A 49 -14.80 -16.46 -11.45
N ARG A 50 -14.62 -17.77 -11.57
CA ARG A 50 -14.64 -18.72 -10.45
C ARG A 50 -13.70 -18.35 -9.28
N PHE A 51 -12.61 -17.63 -9.52
CA PHE A 51 -11.71 -17.13 -8.46
C PHE A 51 -12.32 -15.99 -7.64
N VAL A 52 -13.20 -15.18 -8.24
CA VAL A 52 -14.00 -14.17 -7.52
C VAL A 52 -14.96 -14.89 -6.58
N ALA A 53 -15.67 -15.91 -7.06
CA ALA A 53 -16.56 -16.75 -6.26
C ALA A 53 -15.82 -17.49 -5.14
N LEU A 54 -14.66 -18.07 -5.43
CA LEU A 54 -13.86 -18.75 -4.42
C LEU A 54 -13.32 -17.74 -3.39
N ALA A 55 -12.82 -16.57 -3.81
CA ALA A 55 -12.31 -15.54 -2.91
C ALA A 55 -13.42 -15.01 -1.98
N SER A 56 -14.59 -14.73 -2.54
CA SER A 56 -15.77 -14.28 -1.78
C SER A 56 -16.16 -15.32 -0.73
N ASN A 57 -16.28 -16.59 -1.13
CA ASN A 57 -16.67 -17.64 -0.20
C ASN A 57 -15.61 -17.92 0.88
N VAL A 58 -14.31 -17.89 0.53
CA VAL A 58 -13.25 -18.05 1.52
C VAL A 58 -13.24 -16.89 2.53
N LEU A 59 -13.46 -15.65 2.08
CA LEU A 59 -13.57 -14.49 2.98
C LEU A 59 -14.76 -14.59 3.94
N ARG A 60 -15.86 -15.25 3.55
CA ARG A 60 -17.01 -15.50 4.44
C ARG A 60 -16.71 -16.43 5.61
N THR A 61 -15.64 -17.22 5.51
CA THR A 61 -15.24 -18.13 6.61
C THR A 61 -14.50 -17.42 7.74
N LEU A 62 -14.01 -16.20 7.50
CA LEU A 62 -13.38 -15.36 8.51
C LEU A 62 -14.45 -14.72 9.42
N THR A 63 -14.10 -14.44 10.67
CA THR A 63 -14.95 -13.60 11.52
C THR A 63 -15.08 -12.20 10.93
N GLU A 64 -16.10 -11.44 11.32
CA GLU A 64 -16.28 -10.07 10.82
C GLU A 64 -15.04 -9.20 11.04
N THR A 65 -14.44 -9.27 12.23
CA THR A 65 -13.19 -8.56 12.55
C THR A 65 -12.03 -9.02 11.67
N GLN A 66 -11.79 -10.33 11.56
CA GLN A 66 -10.72 -10.88 10.72
C GLN A 66 -10.90 -10.52 9.24
N ARG A 67 -12.14 -10.56 8.76
CA ARG A 67 -12.49 -10.22 7.39
C ARG A 67 -12.24 -8.73 7.13
N ALA A 68 -12.63 -7.85 8.04
CA ALA A 68 -12.37 -6.42 7.92
C ALA A 68 -10.86 -6.11 7.89
N GLU A 69 -10.10 -6.71 8.81
CA GLU A 69 -8.63 -6.62 8.83
C GLU A 69 -8.01 -7.15 7.54
N PHE A 70 -8.50 -8.28 7.03
CA PHE A 70 -8.02 -8.88 5.79
C PHE A 70 -8.33 -7.99 4.58
N ILE A 71 -9.56 -7.48 4.47
CA ILE A 71 -9.96 -6.59 3.38
C ILE A 71 -9.09 -5.33 3.35
N ALA A 72 -8.89 -4.71 4.52
CA ALA A 72 -8.03 -3.55 4.67
C ALA A 72 -6.58 -3.86 4.29
N LYS A 73 -6.06 -5.03 4.72
CA LYS A 73 -4.68 -5.43 4.49
C LYS A 73 -4.37 -5.80 3.04
N TYR A 74 -5.28 -6.47 2.33
CA TYR A 74 -5.02 -7.04 0.99
C TYR A 74 -5.71 -6.28 -0.15
N ASN A 75 -6.37 -5.15 0.14
CA ASN A 75 -7.09 -4.32 -0.83
C ASN A 75 -7.99 -5.18 -1.75
N VAL A 76 -8.89 -5.93 -1.11
CA VAL A 76 -9.83 -6.84 -1.79
C VAL A 76 -10.75 -6.02 -2.70
N SER A 77 -10.86 -6.41 -3.97
CA SER A 77 -11.66 -5.68 -4.96
C SER A 77 -13.16 -5.71 -4.63
N ALA A 78 -13.87 -4.66 -5.04
CA ALA A 78 -15.32 -4.57 -4.88
C ALA A 78 -16.07 -5.74 -5.55
N ALA A 79 -15.53 -6.29 -6.65
CA ALA A 79 -16.10 -7.46 -7.32
C ALA A 79 -16.13 -8.69 -6.41
N ILE A 80 -15.04 -8.97 -5.68
CA ILE A 80 -14.98 -10.07 -4.71
C ILE A 80 -15.95 -9.84 -3.55
N LEU A 81 -16.07 -8.59 -3.10
CA LEU A 81 -16.94 -8.25 -1.96
C LEU A 81 -18.43 -8.29 -2.32
N ALA A 82 -18.77 -7.94 -3.56
CA ALA A 82 -20.14 -7.91 -4.06
C ALA A 82 -20.63 -9.28 -4.59
N ASP A 83 -19.73 -10.23 -4.81
CA ASP A 83 -20.10 -11.52 -5.39
C ASP A 83 -20.82 -12.41 -4.36
N GLU A 84 -22.13 -12.60 -4.57
CA GLU A 84 -23.00 -13.45 -3.76
C GLU A 84 -23.08 -14.90 -4.24
N SER A 85 -22.31 -15.27 -5.26
CA SER A 85 -22.32 -16.61 -5.84
C SER A 85 -22.10 -17.70 -4.76
N GLU A 86 -22.90 -18.75 -4.86
CA GLU A 86 -22.74 -19.97 -4.06
C GLU A 86 -21.38 -20.63 -4.33
N TRP A 87 -20.98 -21.51 -3.42
CA TRP A 87 -19.71 -22.22 -3.52
C TRP A 87 -19.56 -22.89 -4.90
N PRO A 88 -18.54 -22.55 -5.70
CA PRO A 88 -18.39 -23.14 -7.02
C PRO A 88 -18.12 -24.65 -6.89
N VAL A 89 -18.84 -25.46 -7.68
CA VAL A 89 -18.70 -26.93 -7.71
C VAL A 89 -17.22 -27.32 -7.78
N PRO A 90 -16.66 -28.10 -6.83
CA PRO A 90 -15.23 -28.39 -6.77
C PRO A 90 -14.66 -28.83 -8.13
N LEU A 91 -13.55 -28.22 -8.56
CA LEU A 91 -12.80 -28.77 -9.69
C LEU A 91 -12.26 -30.12 -9.22
N THR A 92 -12.22 -31.08 -10.14
CA THR A 92 -11.35 -32.24 -9.91
C THR A 92 -9.91 -31.73 -9.74
N LEU A 93 -9.09 -32.44 -8.97
CA LEU A 93 -7.67 -32.09 -8.77
C LEU A 93 -6.97 -31.83 -10.12
N GLU A 94 -7.27 -32.67 -11.10
CA GLU A 94 -6.81 -32.57 -12.49
C GLU A 94 -7.32 -31.30 -13.20
N ALA A 95 -8.56 -30.88 -12.98
CA ALA A 95 -9.08 -29.64 -13.56
C ALA A 95 -8.55 -28.39 -12.85
N TRP A 96 -8.16 -28.49 -11.57
CA TRP A 96 -7.51 -27.43 -10.82
C TRP A 96 -6.05 -27.24 -11.25
N GLU A 97 -5.27 -28.32 -11.31
CA GLU A 97 -3.87 -28.34 -11.77
C GLU A 97 -3.71 -27.78 -13.19
N ASN A 98 -4.73 -27.95 -14.03
CA ASN A 98 -4.77 -27.41 -15.39
C ASN A 98 -5.38 -26.00 -15.49
N SER A 99 -5.93 -25.44 -14.40
CA SER A 99 -6.70 -24.18 -14.46
C SER A 99 -5.89 -22.91 -14.24
N VAL A 100 -4.70 -22.99 -13.63
CA VAL A 100 -3.86 -21.81 -13.38
C VAL A 100 -2.41 -22.17 -13.62
N ASP A 101 -1.81 -21.58 -14.65
CA ASP A 101 -0.37 -21.72 -14.86
C ASP A 101 0.41 -20.87 -13.83
N GLU A 102 1.62 -21.32 -13.47
CA GLU A 102 2.49 -20.69 -12.46
C GLU A 102 2.79 -19.22 -12.78
N ALA A 103 3.04 -18.93 -14.06
CA ALA A 103 3.38 -17.59 -14.51
C ALA A 103 2.17 -16.66 -14.40
N THR A 104 0.94 -17.15 -14.65
CA THR A 104 -0.29 -16.37 -14.42
C THR A 104 -0.46 -16.03 -12.94
N LEU A 105 -0.27 -17.00 -12.03
CA LEU A 105 -0.35 -16.74 -10.59
C LEU A 105 0.73 -15.74 -10.14
N LEU A 106 1.98 -15.97 -10.54
CA LEU A 106 3.10 -15.09 -10.20
C LEU A 106 2.87 -13.67 -10.71
N ALA A 107 2.39 -13.50 -11.94
CA ALA A 107 2.07 -12.20 -12.52
C ALA A 107 0.93 -11.48 -11.76
N ALA A 108 -0.09 -12.20 -11.28
CA ALA A 108 -1.14 -11.64 -10.45
C ALA A 108 -0.61 -11.18 -9.08
N VAL A 109 0.21 -12.01 -8.43
CA VAL A 109 0.84 -11.69 -7.14
C VAL A 109 1.78 -10.49 -7.26
N LYS A 110 2.59 -10.40 -8.32
CA LYS A 110 3.45 -9.24 -8.60
C LYS A 110 2.66 -7.94 -8.72
N ARG A 111 1.58 -7.93 -9.52
CA ARG A 111 0.71 -6.76 -9.65
C ARG A 111 0.09 -6.35 -8.32
N ASN A 112 -0.40 -7.30 -7.53
CA ASN A 112 -0.93 -7.00 -6.20
C ASN A 112 0.14 -6.42 -5.27
N GLY A 113 1.33 -7.01 -5.26
CA GLY A 113 2.47 -6.53 -4.47
C GLY A 113 2.86 -5.09 -4.82
N ILE A 114 2.96 -4.75 -6.11
CA ILE A 114 3.24 -3.38 -6.57
C ILE A 114 2.14 -2.41 -6.11
N ARG A 115 0.86 -2.80 -6.22
CA ARG A 115 -0.25 -1.97 -5.70
C ARG A 115 -0.13 -1.71 -4.20
N ARG A 116 0.22 -2.74 -3.40
CA ARG A 116 0.41 -2.61 -1.94
C ARG A 116 1.56 -1.65 -1.61
N VAL A 117 2.71 -1.80 -2.27
CA VAL A 117 3.86 -0.89 -2.11
C VAL A 117 3.46 0.56 -2.44
N ASN A 118 2.76 0.78 -3.54
CA ASN A 118 2.32 2.12 -3.94
C ASN A 118 1.30 2.71 -2.96
N ALA A 119 0.37 1.91 -2.43
CA ALA A 119 -0.60 2.35 -1.43
C ALA A 119 0.10 2.76 -0.12
N ILE A 120 1.01 1.93 0.40
CA ILE A 120 1.79 2.23 1.61
C ILE A 120 2.60 3.51 1.42
N ALA A 121 3.29 3.66 0.28
CA ALA A 121 4.02 4.88 -0.03
C ALA A 121 3.10 6.11 -0.13
N GLY A 122 1.90 5.95 -0.69
CA GLY A 122 0.88 7.00 -0.75
C GLY A 122 0.44 7.48 0.64
N GLU A 123 0.12 6.55 1.54
CA GLU A 123 -0.26 6.89 2.92
C GLU A 123 0.89 7.57 3.69
N LEU A 124 2.13 7.15 3.48
CA LEU A 124 3.29 7.79 4.11
C LEU A 124 3.53 9.21 3.61
N ARG A 125 3.25 9.51 2.33
CA ARG A 125 3.36 10.90 1.85
C ARG A 125 2.38 11.81 2.58
N LYS A 126 1.18 11.32 2.91
CA LYS A 126 0.14 12.09 3.62
C LYS A 126 0.54 12.52 5.03
N THR A 127 1.61 11.97 5.62
CA THR A 127 2.13 12.47 6.91
C THR A 127 2.92 13.77 6.77
N PHE A 128 3.34 14.13 5.55
CA PHE A 128 4.14 15.32 5.27
C PHE A 128 3.41 16.36 4.43
N ILE A 129 2.47 15.92 3.58
CA ILE A 129 1.69 16.80 2.71
C ILE A 129 0.19 16.66 2.99
N THR A 130 -0.53 17.77 2.90
CA THR A 130 -1.99 17.73 2.85
C THR A 130 -2.41 17.46 1.41
N ASP A 131 -3.19 16.39 1.21
CA ASP A 131 -3.76 16.05 -0.09
C ASP A 131 -5.06 16.83 -0.29
N MET A 132 -4.96 18.02 -0.89
CA MET A 132 -6.10 18.86 -1.25
C MET A 132 -5.99 19.31 -2.71
N PRO A 133 -7.05 19.17 -3.52
CA PRO A 133 -7.04 19.61 -4.91
C PRO A 133 -6.58 21.07 -5.06
N GLY A 134 -5.57 21.29 -5.91
CA GLY A 134 -5.02 22.62 -6.19
C GLY A 134 -3.98 23.14 -5.19
N GLN A 135 -3.69 22.40 -4.11
CA GLN A 135 -2.72 22.83 -3.09
C GLN A 135 -1.26 22.65 -3.52
N GLU A 136 -0.98 21.76 -4.48
CA GLU A 136 0.35 21.50 -5.02
C GLU A 136 1.02 22.77 -5.57
N MET A 137 0.28 23.54 -6.38
CA MET A 137 0.76 24.79 -6.95
C MET A 137 0.99 25.85 -5.87
N LEU A 138 0.19 25.83 -4.79
CA LEU A 138 0.36 26.74 -3.67
C LEU A 138 1.65 26.43 -2.90
N TYR A 139 1.96 25.16 -2.63
CA TYR A 139 3.20 24.77 -1.97
C TYR A 139 4.44 25.18 -2.76
N ILE A 140 4.43 24.97 -4.08
CA ILE A 140 5.52 25.40 -4.96
C ILE A 140 5.69 26.93 -4.91
N LYS A 141 4.59 27.69 -4.92
CA LYS A 141 4.64 29.15 -4.85
C LYS A 141 5.14 29.67 -3.52
N LYS A 142 4.73 29.04 -2.42
CA LYS A 142 5.22 29.33 -1.07
C LYS A 142 6.73 29.14 -0.95
N GLU A 143 7.25 28.02 -1.45
CA GLU A 143 8.70 27.76 -1.47
C GLU A 143 9.45 28.79 -2.34
N GLN A 144 8.92 29.13 -3.51
CA GLN A 144 9.50 30.15 -4.38
C GLN A 144 9.58 31.53 -3.72
N GLU A 145 8.50 31.99 -3.07
CA GLU A 145 8.50 33.26 -2.34
C GLU A 145 9.48 33.24 -1.17
N ALA A 146 9.51 32.15 -0.39
CA ALA A 146 10.44 32.00 0.72
C ALA A 146 11.91 32.09 0.28
N LEU A 147 12.29 31.35 -0.77
CA LEU A 147 13.65 31.37 -1.31
C LEU A 147 14.03 32.76 -1.84
N ALA A 148 13.10 33.44 -2.53
CA ALA A 148 13.33 34.78 -3.03
C ALA A 148 13.47 35.81 -1.90
N TYR A 149 12.63 35.74 -0.88
CA TYR A 149 12.68 36.61 0.30
C TYR A 149 14.01 36.48 1.04
N LEU A 150 14.47 35.24 1.28
CA LEU A 150 15.73 34.95 1.98
C LEU A 150 16.97 35.35 1.17
N ALA A 151 16.87 35.42 -0.16
CA ALA A 151 17.96 35.82 -1.04
C ALA A 151 18.04 37.34 -1.27
N ALA A 152 16.97 38.09 -0.98
CA ALA A 152 16.92 39.53 -1.18
C ALA A 152 17.68 40.30 -0.10
N VAL A 153 18.33 41.40 -0.50
CA VAL A 153 18.91 42.38 0.43
C VAL A 153 17.82 43.38 0.79
N GLU A 154 17.50 43.48 2.09
CA GLU A 154 16.40 44.32 2.59
C GLU A 154 15.05 44.05 1.88
N PRO A 155 14.49 42.83 1.99
CA PRO A 155 13.23 42.48 1.34
C PRO A 155 12.08 43.40 1.78
N ILE A 156 11.18 43.68 0.83
CA ILE A 156 9.93 44.42 1.10
C ILE A 156 8.80 43.39 1.20
N ASP A 157 8.24 43.22 2.39
CA ASP A 157 7.22 42.21 2.70
C ASP A 157 6.05 42.17 1.69
N THR A 158 5.57 43.34 1.24
CA THR A 158 4.42 43.42 0.32
C THR A 158 4.66 42.78 -1.05
N ASP A 159 5.91 42.52 -1.42
CA ASP A 159 6.27 41.82 -2.66
C ASP A 159 6.10 40.28 -2.52
N TYR A 160 5.84 39.78 -1.30
CA TYR A 160 5.73 38.37 -0.95
C TYR A 160 4.38 38.08 -0.23
N PRO A 161 3.27 38.13 -0.99
CA PRO A 161 1.93 38.07 -0.41
C PRO A 161 1.61 36.74 0.30
N LEU A 162 2.22 35.61 -0.09
CA LEU A 162 1.99 34.32 0.59
C LEU A 162 2.73 34.23 1.93
N LEU A 163 3.85 34.93 2.09
CA LEU A 163 4.53 35.06 3.38
C LEU A 163 3.74 35.99 4.30
N CYS A 164 3.35 37.16 3.78
CA CYS A 164 2.56 38.14 4.53
C CYS A 164 1.25 37.57 5.08
N ALA A 165 0.57 36.75 4.28
CA ALA A 165 -0.70 36.15 4.66
C ALA A 165 -0.62 35.21 5.88
N GLU A 166 0.59 34.76 6.26
CA GLU A 166 0.78 33.84 7.39
C GLU A 166 1.53 34.44 8.58
N ILE A 167 1.81 35.75 8.54
CA ILE A 167 2.34 36.48 9.70
C ILE A 167 1.30 36.45 10.83
N GLY A 168 1.73 36.05 12.02
CA GLY A 168 0.88 35.85 13.19
C GLY A 168 0.10 34.52 13.20
N ILE A 169 0.18 33.73 12.13
CA ILE A 169 -0.41 32.38 12.05
C ILE A 169 0.69 31.32 12.14
N THR A 170 1.68 31.41 11.26
CA THR A 170 2.77 30.44 11.15
C THR A 170 4.00 30.90 11.95
N ALA A 171 4.32 32.19 11.91
CA ALA A 171 5.40 32.79 12.70
C ALA A 171 5.17 34.30 12.92
N VAL A 172 6.00 34.98 13.72
CA VAL A 172 5.75 36.37 14.11
C VAL A 172 6.09 37.41 13.03
N ASP A 173 6.90 37.04 12.03
CA ASP A 173 7.30 37.92 10.92
C ASP A 173 7.54 37.14 9.61
N ALA A 174 7.64 37.85 8.49
CA ALA A 174 7.80 37.27 7.16
C ALA A 174 9.11 36.46 7.01
N TYR A 175 10.19 36.89 7.67
CA TYR A 175 11.47 36.19 7.64
C TYR A 175 11.35 34.80 8.28
N GLN A 176 10.73 34.72 9.46
CA GLN A 176 10.49 33.45 10.13
C GLN A 176 9.52 32.56 9.36
N VAL A 177 8.46 33.12 8.73
CA VAL A 177 7.59 32.33 7.83
C VAL A 177 8.39 31.76 6.66
N ALA A 178 9.27 32.55 6.04
CA ALA A 178 10.13 32.08 4.95
C ALA A 178 11.08 30.96 5.39
N GLN A 179 11.64 31.06 6.61
CA GLN A 179 12.44 29.98 7.19
C GLN A 179 11.63 28.69 7.40
N VAL A 180 10.40 28.80 7.91
CA VAL A 180 9.51 27.64 8.09
C VAL A 180 9.24 26.94 6.75
N TYR A 181 8.84 27.69 5.72
CA TYR A 181 8.58 27.13 4.39
C TYR A 181 9.83 26.44 3.80
N THR A 182 10.99 27.09 3.89
CA THR A 182 12.24 26.55 3.35
C THR A 182 12.67 25.27 4.09
N ASN A 183 12.57 25.26 5.42
CA ASN A 183 12.91 24.09 6.23
C ASN A 183 11.98 22.91 5.96
N LEU A 184 10.68 23.16 5.81
CA LEU A 184 9.71 22.13 5.43
C LEU A 184 10.01 21.56 4.04
N GLY A 185 10.37 22.41 3.07
CA GLY A 185 10.80 21.98 1.74
C GLY A 185 12.01 21.04 1.79
N VAL A 186 13.03 21.39 2.58
CA VAL A 186 14.23 20.54 2.76
C VAL A 186 13.90 19.20 3.40
N ILE A 187 13.12 19.21 4.50
CA ILE A 187 12.69 17.99 5.20
C ILE A 187 11.88 17.09 4.25
N TRP A 188 10.96 17.68 3.51
CA TRP A 188 10.13 16.97 2.54
C TRP A 188 10.97 16.33 1.44
N ILE A 189 11.86 17.08 0.78
CA ILE A 189 12.70 16.56 -0.31
C ILE A 189 13.58 15.40 0.18
N ALA A 190 14.24 15.56 1.32
CA ALA A 190 15.08 14.52 1.90
C ALA A 190 14.30 13.25 2.22
N THR A 191 13.08 13.40 2.72
CA THR A 191 12.20 12.27 3.08
C THR A 191 11.60 11.61 1.85
N ALA A 192 11.10 12.40 0.89
CA ALA A 192 10.53 11.94 -0.35
C ALA A 192 11.56 11.17 -1.20
N ALA A 193 12.81 11.62 -1.23
CA ALA A 193 13.89 10.91 -1.93
C ALA A 193 14.16 9.52 -1.34
N GLN A 194 14.22 9.41 -0.01
CA GLN A 194 14.41 8.12 0.67
C GLN A 194 13.22 7.18 0.45
N LEU A 195 12.00 7.70 0.60
CA LEU A 195 10.78 6.93 0.36
C LEU A 195 10.69 6.45 -1.09
N GLU A 196 11.01 7.30 -2.06
CA GLU A 196 10.93 6.94 -3.47
C GLU A 196 11.99 5.91 -3.86
N ALA A 197 13.22 6.03 -3.33
CA ALA A 197 14.26 5.02 -3.50
C ALA A 197 13.83 3.66 -2.92
N ALA A 198 13.27 3.64 -1.70
CA ALA A 198 12.76 2.41 -1.09
C ALA A 198 11.60 1.80 -1.89
N ARG A 199 10.67 2.64 -2.36
CA ARG A 199 9.50 2.23 -3.16
C ARG A 199 9.94 1.60 -4.48
N LEU A 200 10.81 2.27 -5.23
CA LEU A 200 11.33 1.77 -6.50
C LEU A 200 12.18 0.51 -6.33
N GLY A 201 12.98 0.43 -5.25
CA GLY A 201 13.72 -0.77 -4.90
C GLY A 201 12.80 -1.97 -4.63
N ALA A 202 11.71 -1.76 -3.88
CA ALA A 202 10.72 -2.81 -3.62
C ALA A 202 10.00 -3.24 -4.91
N VAL A 203 9.62 -2.30 -5.78
CA VAL A 203 9.02 -2.62 -7.09
C VAL A 203 9.98 -3.47 -7.93
N LEU A 204 11.26 -3.11 -8.00
CA LEU A 204 12.26 -3.89 -8.73
C LEU A 204 12.40 -5.32 -8.17
N LEU A 205 12.44 -5.48 -6.84
CA LEU A 205 12.48 -6.80 -6.21
C LEU A 205 11.24 -7.64 -6.54
N ILE A 206 10.06 -7.01 -6.58
CA ILE A 206 8.81 -7.69 -6.96
C ILE A 206 8.83 -8.09 -8.44
N GLU A 207 9.25 -7.19 -9.34
CA GLU A 207 9.30 -7.48 -10.78
C GLU A 207 10.28 -8.60 -11.11
N THR A 208 11.41 -8.68 -10.40
CA THR A 208 12.45 -9.69 -10.61
C THR A 208 12.22 -10.99 -9.82
N ALA A 209 11.26 -11.02 -8.89
CA ALA A 209 10.95 -12.20 -8.10
C ALA A 209 10.53 -13.40 -8.98
N GLU A 210 11.14 -14.56 -8.76
CA GLU A 210 10.82 -15.79 -9.48
C GLU A 210 9.72 -16.61 -8.79
N THR A 211 9.36 -16.25 -7.56
CA THR A 211 8.37 -16.98 -6.75
C THR A 211 7.41 -16.03 -6.05
N THR A 212 6.22 -16.52 -5.74
CA THR A 212 5.21 -15.76 -4.98
C THR A 212 5.71 -15.41 -3.57
N GLY A 213 6.47 -16.31 -2.93
CA GLY A 213 7.10 -16.06 -1.63
C GLY A 213 8.12 -14.91 -1.68
N ALA A 214 8.90 -14.78 -2.74
CA ALA A 214 9.84 -13.67 -2.91
C ALA A 214 9.11 -12.32 -3.10
N VAL A 215 7.95 -12.31 -3.77
CA VAL A 215 7.11 -11.10 -3.87
C VAL A 215 6.62 -10.66 -2.49
N GLU A 216 6.05 -11.57 -1.70
CA GLU A 216 5.55 -11.24 -0.36
C GLU A 216 6.68 -10.76 0.56
N ASN A 217 7.85 -11.39 0.52
CA ASN A 217 9.01 -10.94 1.30
C ASN A 217 9.43 -9.52 0.94
N ALA A 218 9.41 -9.16 -0.36
CA ALA A 218 9.73 -7.80 -0.79
C ALA A 218 8.70 -6.77 -0.30
N VAL A 219 7.41 -7.12 -0.33
CA VAL A 219 6.33 -6.25 0.17
C VAL A 219 6.44 -6.08 1.70
N ASP A 220 6.64 -7.17 2.44
CA ASP A 220 6.73 -7.13 3.90
C ASP A 220 7.99 -6.39 4.36
N ALA A 221 9.12 -6.57 3.68
CA ALA A 221 10.34 -5.82 3.94
C ALA A 221 10.14 -4.31 3.72
N PHE A 222 9.46 -3.92 2.62
CA PHE A 222 9.09 -2.52 2.40
C PHE A 222 8.19 -2.00 3.51
N ALA A 223 7.12 -2.72 3.86
CA ALA A 223 6.18 -2.30 4.90
C ALA A 223 6.85 -2.11 6.28
N GLN A 224 7.80 -2.99 6.65
CA GLN A 224 8.56 -2.90 7.90
C GLN A 224 9.58 -1.76 7.88
N GLY A 225 10.24 -1.53 6.74
CA GLY A 225 11.19 -0.42 6.59
C GLY A 225 10.53 0.95 6.45
N ALA A 226 9.25 0.98 6.05
CA ALA A 226 8.51 2.20 5.79
C ALA A 226 7.80 2.77 7.04
N VAL A 227 8.14 2.31 8.25
CA VAL A 227 7.69 2.93 9.49
C VAL A 227 8.23 4.35 9.55
N ALA A 228 7.34 5.33 9.71
CA ALA A 228 7.73 6.74 9.79
C ALA A 228 8.77 6.94 10.92
N PRO A 229 9.81 7.76 10.72
CA PRO A 229 10.64 8.18 11.84
C PRO A 229 9.74 8.80 12.91
N ASP A 230 10.02 8.47 14.17
CA ASP A 230 9.34 9.07 15.33
C ASP A 230 9.32 10.59 15.12
N PRO A 231 8.15 11.26 15.17
CA PRO A 231 8.11 12.71 15.01
C PRO A 231 9.13 13.29 15.97
N ALA A 232 10.05 14.13 15.44
CA ALA A 232 11.05 14.79 16.26
C ALA A 232 10.34 15.37 17.49
N PRO A 233 10.89 15.17 18.71
CA PRO A 233 10.23 15.63 19.92
C PRO A 233 9.88 17.10 19.73
N VAL A 234 8.58 17.40 19.79
CA VAL A 234 8.09 18.78 19.80
C VAL A 234 8.83 19.44 20.97
N PRO A 235 9.60 20.51 20.74
CA PRO A 235 10.23 21.24 21.83
C PRO A 235 9.12 21.60 22.81
N GLN A 236 9.14 20.98 24.00
CA GLN A 236 8.26 21.39 25.06
C GLN A 236 8.71 22.80 25.43
N ASP A 237 7.79 23.74 25.41
CA ASP A 237 8.01 25.14 25.76
C ASP A 237 8.85 25.26 27.04
N GLU A 238 10.16 25.45 26.91
CA GLU A 238 11.02 25.92 27.99
C GLU A 238 11.02 27.46 27.93
N GLU A 239 10.20 28.01 28.82
CA GLU A 239 10.33 29.31 29.47
C GLU A 239 10.65 30.53 28.58
N LEU A 240 9.60 31.18 28.08
CA LEU A 240 9.61 32.64 27.91
C LEU A 240 9.50 33.30 29.29
N VAL A 241 10.66 33.64 29.87
CA VAL A 241 10.81 34.67 30.91
C VAL A 241 11.02 36.02 30.23
#